data_AF-A0A3N0ZRU1-F1
#
_entry.id   AF-A0A3N0ZRU1-F1
#
_cell.length_a   1.000
_cell.length_b   1.000
_cell.length_c   1.000
_cell.angle_alpha   90.00
_cell.angle_beta   90.00
_cell.angle_gamma   90.00
#
_symmetry.space_group_name_H-M   'P 1'
#
loop_
_entity.id
_entity.type
_entity.pdbx_description
1 polymer ?
#
loop_
_entity_poly.entity_id
_entity_poly.type
_entity_poly.pdbx_seq_one_letter_code
_entity_poly.pdbx_strand_id
1 'polypeptide(L)' 'MADWMMRNITDENRVKDIVEAYQSFGFEVKVEDFEPENYPMECNECMMETPEKFKVIFTKSTVIDDGDLLDV' A
#
# COMPACT_ATOMS: atom_id res chain seq x y z
N MET A 1 15.80 10.03 5.88
CA MET A 1 14.42 10.09 6.42
C MET A 1 13.63 9.11 5.58
N ALA A 2 13.12 8.03 6.16
CA ALA A 2 12.41 7.04 5.38
C ALA A 2 10.96 7.52 5.20
N ASP A 3 10.63 7.93 3.98
CA ASP A 3 9.29 8.36 3.57
C ASP A 3 8.38 7.15 3.32
N TRP A 4 7.10 7.31 3.61
CA TRP A 4 6.09 6.29 3.31
C TRP A 4 5.83 6.24 1.81
N MET A 5 6.04 5.07 1.20
CA MET A 5 5.75 4.87 -0.22
C MET A 5 4.42 4.15 -0.41
N MET A 6 3.52 4.75 -1.18
CA MET A 6 2.29 4.11 -1.63
C MET A 6 2.62 2.90 -2.52
N ARG A 7 2.06 1.73 -2.21
CA ARG A 7 2.31 0.49 -2.96
C ARG A 7 1.10 0.01 -3.74
N ASN A 8 -0.06 -0.03 -3.09
CA ASN A 8 -1.22 -0.68 -3.66
C ASN A 8 -2.52 -0.11 -3.09
N ILE A 9 -3.60 -0.18 -3.87
CA ILE A 9 -4.97 0.02 -3.43
C ILE A 9 -5.69 -1.30 -3.64
N THR A 10 -6.22 -1.87 -2.57
CA THR A 10 -6.84 -3.20 -2.61
C THR A 10 -8.13 -3.22 -1.81
N ASP A 11 -8.96 -4.23 -2.03
CA ASP A 11 -10.11 -4.49 -1.17
C ASP A 11 -9.68 -4.99 0.22
N GLU A 12 -10.53 -4.72 1.22
CA GLU A 12 -10.28 -5.04 2.64
C GLU A 12 -9.93 -6.52 2.88
N ASN A 13 -10.50 -7.47 2.11
CA ASN A 13 -10.24 -8.89 2.34
C ASN A 13 -8.78 -9.27 2.05
N ARG A 14 -8.14 -8.56 1.12
CA ARG A 14 -6.77 -8.83 0.68
C ARG A 14 -5.72 -8.01 1.42
N VAL A 15 -6.14 -6.95 2.13
CA VAL A 15 -5.24 -6.09 2.91
C VAL A 15 -4.40 -6.93 3.87
N LYS A 16 -5.05 -7.85 4.59
CA LYS A 16 -4.37 -8.64 5.62
C LYS A 16 -3.21 -9.46 5.05
N ASP A 17 -3.44 -10.16 3.94
CA ASP A 17 -2.45 -11.00 3.27
C ASP A 17 -1.25 -10.17 2.79
N ILE A 18 -1.52 -8.99 2.22
CA ILE A 18 -0.49 -8.08 1.72
C ILE A 18 0.31 -7.47 2.88
N VAL A 19 -0.35 -7.07 3.98
CA VAL A 19 0.32 -6.55 5.17
C VAL A 19 1.23 -7.60 5.79
N GLU A 20 0.75 -8.82 5.97
CA GLU A 20 1.55 -9.94 6.52
C GLU A 20 2.77 -10.22 5.63
N ALA A 21 2.62 -10.20 4.30
CA ALA A 21 3.73 -10.37 3.37
C ALA A 21 4.80 -9.28 3.54
N TYR A 22 4.42 -7.99 3.51
CA TYR A 22 5.37 -6.89 3.67
C TYR A 22 6.04 -6.87 5.06
N GLN A 23 5.29 -7.17 6.11
CA GLN A 23 5.85 -7.29 7.46
C GLN A 23 6.86 -8.45 7.58
N SER A 24 6.59 -9.57 6.91
CA SER A 24 7.52 -10.71 6.84
C SER A 24 8.84 -10.35 6.13
N PHE A 25 8.77 -9.45 5.14
CA PHE A 25 9.95 -8.88 4.48
C PHE A 25 10.65 -7.77 5.29
N GLY A 26 10.17 -7.43 6.49
CA GLY A 26 10.77 -6.41 7.35
C GLY A 26 10.37 -4.97 7.01
N PHE A 27 9.32 -4.76 6.22
CA PHE A 27 8.79 -3.43 5.98
C PHE A 27 7.80 -3.03 7.07
N GLU A 28 7.81 -1.74 7.42
CA GLU A 28 6.73 -1.15 8.20
C GLU A 28 5.57 -0.87 7.25
N VAL A 29 4.37 -1.28 7.63
CA VAL A 29 3.17 -1.16 6.78
C VAL A 29 2.16 -0.26 7.46
N LYS A 30 1.66 0.73 6.71
CA LYS A 30 0.57 1.61 7.11
C LYS A 30 -0.57 1.42 6.14
N VAL A 31 -1.77 1.22 6.66
CA VAL A 31 -2.99 1.07 5.87
C VAL A 31 -3.87 2.28 6.15
N GLU A 32 -4.35 2.93 5.10
CA GLU A 32 -5.27 4.06 5.18
C GLU A 32 -6.52 3.78 4.35
N ASP A 33 -7.61 4.49 4.67
CA ASP A 33 -8.84 4.41 3.91
C ASP A 33 -8.65 5.03 2.52
N PHE A 34 -9.31 4.45 1.51
CA PHE A 34 -9.31 5.04 0.18
C PHE A 34 -10.22 6.26 0.15
N GLU A 35 -9.61 7.45 0.02
CA GLU A 35 -10.31 8.71 -0.16
C GLU A 35 -10.24 9.14 -1.64
N PRO A 36 -11.34 9.06 -2.41
CA PRO A 36 -11.32 9.37 -3.84
C PRO A 36 -10.91 10.81 -4.16
N GLU A 37 -11.08 11.74 -3.21
CA GLU A 37 -10.66 13.14 -3.35
C GLU A 37 -9.14 13.31 -3.35
N ASN A 38 -8.41 12.40 -2.70
CA ASN A 38 -6.95 12.45 -2.58
C ASN A 38 -6.21 11.79 -3.75
N TYR A 39 -6.92 11.04 -4.61
CA TYR A 39 -6.32 10.29 -5.71
C TYR A 39 -7.05 10.55 -7.03
N PRO A 40 -6.50 11.39 -7.93
CA PRO A 40 -7.05 11.54 -9.26
C PRO A 40 -6.74 10.28 -10.06
N MET A 41 -7.73 9.40 -10.25
CA MET A 41 -7.55 8.22 -11.10
C MET A 41 -8.60 8.19 -12.20
N GLU A 42 -8.11 8.29 -13.44
CA GLU A 42 -8.88 8.25 -14.69
C GLU A 42 -9.56 6.89 -14.97
N CYS A 43 -9.41 5.88 -14.09
CA CYS A 43 -9.88 4.52 -14.33
C CYS A 43 -10.42 3.81 -13.08
N ASN A 44 -11.12 4.51 -12.19
CA ASN A 44 -11.60 3.96 -10.92
C ASN A 44 -13.05 4.28 -10.57
N GLU A 45 -13.92 4.44 -11.58
CA GLU A 45 -15.36 4.66 -11.37
C GLU A 45 -15.98 3.59 -10.44
N CYS A 46 -15.61 2.33 -10.60
CA CYS A 46 -16.07 1.24 -9.73
C CYS A 46 -15.56 1.32 -8.29
N MET A 47 -14.40 1.94 -8.07
CA MET A 47 -13.85 2.17 -6.73
C MET A 47 -14.48 3.38 -6.05
N MET A 48 -14.86 4.41 -6.82
CA MET A 48 -15.59 5.57 -6.33
C MET A 48 -17.02 5.25 -5.90
N GLU A 49 -17.63 4.21 -6.44
CA GLU A 49 -18.97 3.76 -6.01
C GLU A 49 -18.96 3.11 -4.62
N THR A 50 -17.84 2.51 -4.21
CA THR A 50 -17.72 1.84 -2.90
C THR A 50 -16.36 2.09 -2.24
N PRO A 51 -16.00 3.36 -1.96
CA PRO A 51 -14.65 3.73 -1.50
C PRO A 51 -14.31 3.10 -0.15
N GLU A 52 -15.31 2.87 0.71
CA GLU A 52 -15.18 2.20 2.01
C GLU A 52 -14.64 0.77 1.94
N LYS A 53 -14.76 0.11 0.77
CA LYS A 53 -14.27 -1.26 0.56
C LYS A 53 -12.79 -1.31 0.20
N PHE A 54 -12.19 -0.17 -0.14
CA PHE A 54 -10.82 -0.09 -0.60
C PHE A 54 -9.92 0.53 0.47
N LYS A 55 -8.72 0.00 0.58
CA LYS A 55 -7.68 0.50 1.46
C LYS A 55 -6.41 0.76 0.66
N VAL A 56 -5.69 1.79 1.06
CA VAL A 56 -4.40 2.16 0.50
C VAL A 56 -3.30 1.66 1.41
N ILE A 57 -2.37 0.90 0.83
CA ILE A 57 -1.25 0.32 1.56
C ILE A 57 0.01 1.14 1.26
N PHE A 58 0.62 1.63 2.34
CA PHE A 58 1.90 2.29 2.35
C PHE A 58 2.93 1.42 3.03
N THR A 59 4.14 1.42 2.50
CA THR A 59 5.27 0.70 3.09
C THR A 59 6.42 1.64 3.34
N LYS A 60 7.17 1.37 4.39
CA LYS A 60 8.40 2.07 4.72
C LYS A 60 9.48 1.04 5.02
N SER A 61 10.64 1.18 4.37
CA SER A 61 11.78 0.32 4.67
C SER A 61 12.28 0.61 6.07
N THR A 62 12.29 -0.40 6.94
CA THR A 62 12.95 -0.31 8.25
C THR A 62 14.42 -0.69 8.16
N VAL A 63 14.79 -1.42 7.10
CA VAL A 63 16.17 -1.68 6.72
C VAL A 63 16.72 -0.39 6.10
N ILE A 64 17.58 0.31 6.84
CA ILE A 64 18.54 1.23 6.27
C ILE A 64 19.63 0.33 5.69
N ASP A 65 19.58 0.00 4.40
CA ASP A 65 20.77 -0.47 3.70
C ASP A 65 20.69 -0.21 2.20
N ASP A 66 21.63 0.61 1.75
CA ASP A 66 22.28 0.59 0.44
C ASP A 66 21.97 -0.64 -0.44
N GLY A 67 21.18 -0.45 -1.48
CA GLY A 67 21.58 -0.94 -2.80
C GLY A 67 21.47 -2.43 -3.16
N ASP A 68 20.82 -3.31 -2.41
CA ASP A 68 20.61 -4.70 -2.89
C ASP A 68 19.21 -4.93 -3.46
N LEU A 69 19.11 -4.61 -4.74
CA LEU A 69 18.08 -5.07 -5.65
C LEU A 69 18.10 -6.61 -5.62
N LEU A 70 17.00 -7.25 -5.20
CA LEU A 70 16.84 -8.68 -5.46
C LEU A 70 16.75 -8.88 -6.97
N ASP A 71 17.89 -9.15 -7.59
CA ASP A 71 18.04 -9.73 -8.91
C ASP A 71 17.43 -11.15 -8.85
N VAL A 72 16.23 -11.32 -9.39
CA VAL A 72 15.65 -12.63 -9.71
C VAL A 72 14.93 -12.60 -11.05
#